data_AF-A0A917BZP8-F1
#
_entry.id   AF-A0A917BZP8-F1
#
_cell.length_a   1.000
_cell.length_b   1.000
_cell.length_c   1.000
_cell.angle_alpha   90.00
_cell.angle_beta   90.00
_cell.angle_gamma   90.00
#
_symmetry.space_group_name_H-M   'P 1'
#
loop_
_entity.id
_entity.type
_entity.pdbx_description
1 polymer ?
#
loop_
_entity_poly.entity_id
_entity_poly.type
_entity_poly.pdbx_seq_one_letter_code
_entity_poly.pdbx_strand_id
1 'polypeptide(L)'
;MAPEPQSQRPPPLPPAAWPGVSGWLYVGLALVTLLVWTPLLGVLISTEAASALGCRLNEGGTYPCLVLGMDIGDLLYTLFVLGWLMLLTAPFMLITALMWAGLIVRWAWRRLRAAT
;
A
#
# COMPACT_ATOMS: atom_id res chain seq x y z
N MET A 1 -5.31 -10.37 68.66
CA MET A 1 -6.06 -10.91 67.51
C MET A 1 -6.71 -9.75 66.79
N ALA A 2 -5.98 -9.17 65.84
CA ALA A 2 -6.48 -8.24 64.83
C ALA A 2 -5.69 -8.57 63.55
N PRO A 3 -6.34 -8.54 62.37
CA PRO A 3 -5.90 -9.27 61.20
C PRO A 3 -4.75 -8.56 60.47
N GLU A 4 -3.80 -9.35 59.97
CA GLU A 4 -2.73 -8.88 59.07
C GLU A 4 -3.33 -8.58 57.69
N PRO A 5 -3.02 -7.43 57.05
CA PRO A 5 -3.59 -7.05 55.78
C PRO A 5 -2.87 -7.80 54.66
N GLN A 6 -3.43 -8.94 54.26
CA GLN A 6 -2.88 -9.71 53.15
C GLN A 6 -2.93 -8.90 51.85
N SER A 7 -1.74 -8.46 51.45
CA SER A 7 -1.30 -7.99 50.14
C SER A 7 -1.93 -8.79 48.98
N GLN A 8 -3.15 -8.40 48.58
CA GLN A 8 -3.71 -8.78 47.28
C GLN A 8 -3.21 -7.80 46.23
N ARG A 9 -1.94 -7.98 45.80
CA ARG A 9 -1.49 -7.34 44.57
C ARG A 9 -2.25 -8.00 43.42
N PRO A 10 -2.96 -7.24 42.56
CA PRO A 10 -3.56 -7.81 41.37
C PRO A 10 -2.47 -8.48 40.51
N PRO A 11 -2.80 -9.56 39.79
CA PRO A 11 -1.85 -10.23 38.91
C PRO A 11 -1.30 -9.24 37.85
N PRO A 12 -0.05 -9.41 37.39
CA PRO A 12 0.49 -8.57 36.33
C PRO A 12 -0.40 -8.68 35.09
N LEU A 13 -0.76 -7.52 34.52
CA LEU A 13 -1.57 -7.48 33.30
C LEU A 13 -0.86 -8.25 32.18
N PRO A 14 -1.57 -9.08 31.40
CA PRO A 14 -0.96 -9.71 30.23
C PRO A 14 -0.52 -8.61 29.25
N PRO A 15 0.64 -8.73 28.57
CA PRO A 15 0.98 -7.86 27.47
C PRO A 15 0.00 -8.17 26.32
N ALA A 16 -1.09 -7.42 26.26
CA ALA A 16 -2.04 -7.48 25.17
C ALA A 16 -1.39 -6.89 23.91
N ALA A 17 -0.56 -7.70 23.24
CA ALA A 17 0.02 -7.47 21.93
C ALA A 17 -1.04 -7.63 20.82
N TRP A 18 -2.24 -7.12 21.05
CA TRP A 18 -3.27 -7.04 20.02
C TRP A 18 -3.04 -5.75 19.24
N PRO A 19 -2.90 -5.77 17.91
CA PRO A 19 -3.25 -4.59 17.15
C PRO A 19 -4.73 -4.34 17.47
N GLY A 20 -5.01 -3.31 18.27
CA GLY A 20 -6.39 -2.88 18.51
C GLY A 20 -7.09 -2.59 17.18
N VAL A 21 -8.38 -2.25 17.21
CA VAL A 21 -9.16 -1.91 16.01
C VAL A 21 -8.41 -0.92 15.08
N SER A 22 -7.63 0.00 15.68
CA SER A 22 -6.74 0.92 14.95
C SER A 22 -5.67 0.22 14.11
N GLY A 23 -5.00 -0.83 14.61
CA GLY A 23 -3.97 -1.55 13.88
C GLY A 23 -4.52 -2.26 12.64
N TRP A 24 -5.66 -2.94 12.77
CA TRP A 24 -6.33 -3.57 11.64
C TRP A 24 -6.82 -2.56 10.59
N LEU A 25 -7.27 -1.39 11.01
CA LEU A 25 -7.64 -0.31 10.09
C LEU A 25 -6.44 0.18 9.27
N TYR A 26 -5.25 0.33 9.87
CA TYR A 26 -4.04 0.71 9.12
C TYR A 26 -3.59 -0.38 8.15
N VAL A 27 -3.66 -1.64 8.54
CA VAL A 27 -3.35 -2.77 7.64
C VAL A 27 -4.33 -2.80 6.48
N GLY A 28 -5.63 -2.66 6.74
CA GLY A 28 -6.66 -2.58 5.70
C GLY A 28 -6.44 -1.41 4.74
N LEU A 29 -6.15 -0.22 5.27
CA LEU A 29 -5.81 0.96 4.46
C LEU A 29 -4.59 0.70 3.58
N ALA A 30 -3.53 0.09 4.12
CA ALA A 30 -2.33 -0.25 3.35
C ALA A 30 -2.63 -1.25 2.22
N LEU A 31 -3.39 -2.31 2.49
CA LEU A 31 -3.78 -3.30 1.49
C LEU A 31 -4.63 -2.70 0.36
N VAL A 32 -5.62 -1.87 0.70
CA VAL A 32 -6.44 -1.17 -0.29
C VAL A 32 -5.59 -0.21 -1.11
N THR A 33 -4.65 0.50 -0.48
CA THR A 33 -3.71 1.38 -1.19
C THR A 33 -2.90 0.58 -2.21
N LEU A 34 -2.30 -0.54 -1.81
CA LEU A 34 -1.52 -1.38 -2.74
C LEU A 34 -2.38 -1.87 -3.92
N LEU A 35 -3.60 -2.35 -3.63
CA LEU A 35 -4.50 -2.86 -4.66
C LEU A 35 -4.89 -1.78 -5.67
N VAL A 36 -5.29 -0.62 -5.19
CA VAL A 36 -5.81 0.49 -5.99
C VAL A 36 -4.71 1.18 -6.82
N TRP A 37 -3.46 1.14 -6.35
CA TRP A 37 -2.30 1.70 -7.06
C TRP A 37 -1.63 0.71 -8.03
N THR A 38 -1.94 -0.58 -7.92
CA THR A 38 -1.43 -1.64 -8.82
C THR A 38 -1.60 -1.31 -10.31
N PRO A 39 -2.76 -0.90 -10.83
CA PRO A 39 -2.92 -0.62 -12.26
C PRO A 39 -2.03 0.55 -12.74
N LEU A 40 -1.90 1.62 -11.94
CA LEU A 40 -1.01 2.73 -12.27
C LEU A 40 0.45 2.27 -12.34
N LEU A 41 0.89 1.49 -11.34
CA LEU A 41 2.25 0.94 -11.33
C LEU A 41 2.50 0.01 -12.52
N GLY A 42 1.51 -0.79 -12.93
CA GLY A 42 1.60 -1.64 -14.12
C GLY A 42 1.84 -0.84 -15.41
N VAL A 43 1.12 0.26 -15.61
CA VAL A 43 1.31 1.14 -16.77
C VAL A 43 2.70 1.76 -16.77
N LEU A 44 3.13 2.30 -15.62
CA LEU A 44 4.46 2.92 -15.50
C LEU A 44 5.56 1.89 -15.79
N ILE A 45 5.49 0.71 -15.18
CA ILE A 45 6.48 -0.35 -15.37
C ILE A 45 6.52 -0.80 -16.84
N SER A 46 5.36 -1.05 -17.46
CA SER A 46 5.30 -1.53 -18.85
C SER A 46 5.81 -0.49 -19.84
N THR A 47 5.45 0.78 -19.66
CA THR A 47 5.85 1.88 -20.56
C THR A 47 7.34 2.16 -20.47
N GLU A 48 7.88 2.26 -19.25
CA GLU A 48 9.32 2.49 -19.04
C GLU A 48 10.15 1.27 -19.49
N ALA A 49 9.69 0.05 -19.22
CA ALA A 49 10.37 -1.17 -19.68
C ALA A 49 10.38 -1.27 -21.21
N ALA A 50 9.25 -1.01 -21.88
CA ALA A 50 9.18 -1.02 -23.34
C ALA A 50 10.11 0.04 -23.96
N SER A 51 10.13 1.24 -23.38
CA SER A 51 11.01 2.33 -23.78
C SER A 51 12.49 1.97 -23.64
N ALA A 52 12.88 1.43 -22.47
CA ALA A 52 14.27 1.04 -22.19
C ALA A 52 14.77 -0.11 -23.07
N LEU A 53 13.88 -1.01 -23.48
CA LEU A 53 14.20 -2.19 -24.29
C LEU A 53 14.01 -1.96 -25.80
N GLY A 54 13.45 -0.81 -26.21
CA GLY A 54 13.10 -0.54 -27.61
C GLY A 54 11.96 -1.40 -28.15
N CYS A 55 11.11 -1.94 -27.27
CA CYS A 55 10.00 -2.78 -27.65
C CYS A 55 8.77 -1.94 -28.04
N ARG A 56 8.00 -2.43 -29.02
CA ARG A 56 6.72 -1.82 -29.38
C ARG A 56 5.69 -2.14 -28.29
N LEU A 57 5.07 -1.10 -27.74
CA LEU A 57 3.94 -1.20 -26.81
C LEU A 57 2.85 -0.22 -27.25
N ASN A 58 1.63 -0.71 -27.45
CA ASN A 58 0.44 0.09 -27.70
C ASN A 58 -0.82 -0.75 -27.42
N GLU A 59 -1.98 -0.12 -27.49
CA GLU A 59 -3.30 -0.73 -27.25
C GLU A 59 -3.78 -1.62 -28.41
N GLY A 60 -3.09 -1.62 -29.55
CA GLY A 60 -3.48 -2.31 -30.77
C GLY A 60 -3.20 -3.82 -30.76
N GLY A 61 -2.39 -4.32 -29.82
CA GLY A 61 -2.17 -5.75 -29.64
C GLY A 61 -0.85 -6.09 -28.95
N THR A 62 -0.58 -7.39 -28.83
CA THR A 62 0.67 -7.92 -28.28
C THR A 62 1.76 -7.96 -29.36
N TYR A 63 2.98 -7.59 -28.97
CA TYR A 63 4.16 -7.64 -29.84
C TYR A 63 5.29 -8.36 -29.12
N PRO A 64 6.02 -9.27 -29.79
CA PRO A 64 7.11 -10.00 -29.16
C PRO A 64 8.21 -9.05 -28.68
N CYS A 65 8.66 -9.24 -27.44
CA CYS A 65 9.71 -8.46 -26.81
C CYS A 65 10.65 -9.43 -26.08
N LEU A 66 11.74 -9.84 -26.73
CA LEU A 66 12.67 -10.81 -26.18
C LEU A 66 13.72 -10.15 -25.27
N VAL A 67 13.78 -10.60 -24.02
CA VAL A 67 14.81 -10.24 -23.05
C VAL A 67 15.46 -11.51 -22.54
N LEU A 68 16.78 -11.65 -22.75
CA LEU A 68 17.56 -12.84 -22.36
C LEU A 68 16.95 -14.17 -22.87
N GLY A 69 16.31 -14.15 -24.04
CA GLY A 69 15.65 -15.32 -24.62
C GLY A 69 14.23 -15.60 -24.11
N MET A 70 13.69 -14.78 -23.20
CA MET A 70 12.29 -14.85 -22.74
C MET A 70 11.46 -13.76 -23.40
N ASP A 71 10.30 -14.11 -23.97
CA ASP A 71 9.35 -13.13 -24.50
C ASP A 71 8.48 -12.57 -23.36
N ILE A 72 8.59 -11.26 -23.13
CA ILE A 72 7.81 -10.52 -22.12
C ILE A 72 6.72 -9.64 -22.75
N GLY A 73 6.50 -9.74 -24.06
CA GLY A 73 5.57 -8.89 -24.80
C GLY A 73 4.13 -8.94 -24.28
N ASP A 74 3.63 -10.15 -24.01
CA ASP A 74 2.28 -10.39 -23.48
C ASP A 74 2.11 -9.82 -22.05
N LEU A 75 3.15 -9.94 -21.23
CA LEU A 75 3.19 -9.37 -19.88
C LEU A 75 3.14 -7.83 -19.94
N LEU A 76 3.97 -7.21 -20.79
CA LEU A 76 3.99 -5.76 -20.98
C LEU A 76 2.63 -5.24 -21.46
N TYR A 77 2.03 -5.92 -22.44
CA TYR A 77 0.70 -5.56 -22.94
C TYR A 77 -0.37 -5.68 -21.84
N THR A 78 -0.37 -6.78 -21.08
CA THR A 78 -1.33 -6.97 -19.98
C THR A 78 -1.22 -5.86 -18.95
N LEU A 79 0.01 -5.53 -18.52
CA LEU A 79 0.27 -4.45 -17.56
C LEU A 79 -0.14 -3.07 -18.11
N PHE A 80 0.03 -2.83 -19.41
CA PHE A 80 -0.37 -1.59 -20.07
C PHE A 80 -1.90 -1.45 -20.16
N VAL A 81 -2.60 -2.52 -20.55
CA VAL A 81 -4.06 -2.55 -20.64
C VAL A 81 -4.72 -2.49 -19.26
N LEU A 82 -4.05 -2.94 -18.19
CA LEU A 82 -4.51 -2.65 -16.82
C LEU A 82 -4.60 -1.14 -16.53
N GLY A 83 -3.96 -0.29 -17.33
CA GLY A 83 -4.17 1.17 -17.31
C GLY A 83 -5.61 1.60 -17.51
N TRP A 84 -6.44 0.83 -18.21
CA TRP A 84 -7.88 1.12 -18.29
C TRP A 84 -8.57 1.01 -16.92
N LEU A 85 -8.12 0.06 -16.09
CA LEU A 85 -8.58 -0.07 -14.70
C LEU A 85 -8.08 1.09 -13.82
N MET A 86 -6.97 1.74 -14.18
CA MET A 86 -6.50 2.95 -13.50
C MET A 86 -7.58 4.04 -13.51
N LEU A 87 -8.31 4.21 -14.62
CA LEU A 87 -9.36 5.23 -14.73
C LEU A 87 -10.48 5.01 -13.70
N LEU A 88 -10.85 3.74 -13.48
CA LEU A 88 -11.86 3.36 -12.50
C LEU A 88 -11.33 3.48 -11.05
N THR A 89 -10.05 3.18 -10.86
CA THR A 89 -9.41 3.20 -9.53
C THR A 89 -8.86 4.58 -9.13
N ALA A 90 -8.77 5.54 -10.06
CA ALA A 90 -8.30 6.91 -9.83
C ALA A 90 -8.95 7.64 -8.65
N PRO A 91 -10.29 7.66 -8.47
CA PRO A 91 -10.90 8.29 -7.30
C PRO A 91 -10.45 7.63 -5.99
N PHE A 92 -10.27 6.30 -5.98
CA PHE A 92 -9.81 5.57 -4.80
C PHE A 92 -8.32 5.83 -4.51
N MET A 93 -7.49 6.02 -5.56
CA MET A 93 -6.09 6.44 -5.41
C MET A 93 -6.02 7.79 -4.69
N LEU A 94 -6.85 8.75 -5.10
CA LEU A 94 -6.92 10.06 -4.44
C LEU A 94 -7.35 9.93 -2.96
N ILE A 95 -8.40 9.15 -2.68
CA ILE A 95 -8.88 8.96 -1.30
C ILE A 95 -7.79 8.35 -0.42
N THR A 96 -7.14 7.28 -0.88
CA THR A 96 -6.07 6.61 -0.11
C THR A 96 -4.87 7.54 0.10
N ALA A 97 -4.47 8.32 -0.91
CA ALA A 97 -3.41 9.33 -0.79
C ALA A 97 -3.75 10.39 0.27
N LEU A 98 -4.97 10.93 0.25
CA LEU A 98 -5.43 11.93 1.21
C LEU A 98 -5.49 11.38 2.64
N MET A 99 -5.91 10.12 2.81
CA MET A 99 -5.92 9.46 4.12
C MET A 99 -4.50 9.34 4.69
N TRP A 100 -3.54 8.87 3.90
CA TRP A 100 -2.13 8.80 4.31
C TRP A 100 -1.55 10.18 4.61
N ALA A 101 -1.80 11.18 3.76
CA ALA A 101 -1.36 12.54 3.99
C ALA A 101 -1.91 13.11 5.32
N GLY A 102 -3.20 12.91 5.60
CA GLY A 102 -3.82 13.33 6.85
C GLY A 102 -3.21 12.65 8.09
N LEU A 103 -2.88 11.36 8.00
CA LEU A 103 -2.20 10.62 9.06
C LEU A 103 -0.78 11.15 9.30
N ILE A 104 -0.02 11.40 8.23
CA ILE A 104 1.34 11.96 8.30
C ILE A 104 1.30 13.36 8.91
N VAL A 105 0.39 14.22 8.46
CA VAL A 105 0.20 15.58 8.99
C VAL A 105 -0.17 15.54 10.47
N ARG A 106 -1.14 14.70 10.86
CA ARG A 106 -1.52 14.51 12.27
C ARG A 106 -0.34 14.05 13.10
N TRP A 107 0.43 13.09 12.62
CA TRP A 107 1.62 12.58 13.31
C TRP A 107 2.69 13.66 13.46
N ALA A 108 2.97 14.41 12.38
CA ALA A 108 3.93 15.51 12.38
C ALA A 108 3.52 16.61 13.36
N TRP A 109 2.26 17.04 13.34
CA TRP A 109 1.73 18.05 14.28
C TRP A 109 1.82 17.61 15.74
N ARG A 110 1.51 16.33 16.04
CA ARG A 110 1.65 15.80 17.40
C ARG A 110 3.11 15.79 17.86
N ARG A 111 4.04 15.48 16.96
CA ARG A 111 5.48 15.54 17.27
C ARG A 111 5.97 16.94 17.51
N LEU A 112 5.54 17.91 16.70
CA LEU A 112 5.91 19.31 16.86
C LEU A 112 5.39 19.88 18.20
N ARG A 113 4.14 19.59 18.58
CA ARG A 113 3.56 20.03 19.87
C ARG A 113 4.17 19.36 21.10
N ALA A 114 4.80 18.20 20.96
CA ALA A 114 5.49 17.54 22.08
C ALA A 114 6.92 18.06 22.27
N ALA A 115 7.47 18.74 21.26
CA ALA A 115 8.81 19.32 21.28
C ALA A 115 8.83 20.83 21.65
N THR A 116 7.65 21.46 21.71
CA THR A 116 7.44 22.84 22.18
C THR A 116 6.90 22.81 23.60
#